data_AF-A0A813E454-F1
#
_entry.id   AF-A0A813E454-F1
#
_cell.length_a   1.000
_cell.length_b   1.000
_cell.length_c   1.000
_cell.angle_alpha   90.00
_cell.angle_beta   90.00
_cell.angle_gamma   90.00
#
_symmetry.space_group_name_H-M   'P 1'
#
loop_
_entity.id
_entity.type
_entity.pdbx_description
1 polymer ?
#
loop_
_entity_poly.entity_id
_entity_poly.type
_entity_poly.pdbx_seq_one_letter_code
_entity_poly.pdbx_strand_id
1 'polypeptide(L)'
;MAAGKRTSTLKEKLRLYKNMSAWMWSVFHVTFPVIPIQLMDYLAERGEEPCGHTVPTAILSMIGFLETVGGIPSAKCLATHPTVKAMADDLRLELLANSPRPVTKASCLAVAFLLAWESKVADESEVFYVRILAWVKLVRVWAALRSSDLLGISPRDIVMKNGNLRGMITQSKTTGKGKKVGVLFFHVSGNAWLRNSEWLSQGWILFQESATDRTCLLPLPSKDLAALSDKIPSYTQSCAASRKLMAVSALQATKVGEEAREELPLLLDGVQAFWTEHSDRATLPTWAAMIGVSKEDADRLGRWQPSESEAYVRAARTVVLRVQDRVAVRIRTAGKNDLTGEQELLEKLEEFLTRRGMPDEMIAEQLRRLRFHRTSEILIGVSPPEEQICEDVEQVLVEMEGVVPGTAEELPLSHGALFVSLSRAGRPQTVHKVGSCWRRPGVDYKHYVALDEGELQSPSSQFSKVCSECFPKGLEELNISSSEDDSSNSSSDSS
;
A
#
# COMPACT_ATOMS: atom_id res chain seq x y z
N MET A 1 -8.12 16.39 23.29
CA MET A 1 -8.44 15.01 22.84
C MET A 1 -9.27 14.35 23.93
N ALA A 2 -10.39 13.71 23.61
CA ALA A 2 -11.11 12.85 24.57
C ALA A 2 -10.71 11.38 24.30
N ALA A 3 -10.27 10.65 25.33
CA ALA A 3 -9.84 9.25 25.28
C ALA A 3 -8.94 8.87 24.08
N GLY A 4 -7.99 9.75 23.71
CA GLY A 4 -7.02 9.49 22.64
C GLY A 4 -7.60 9.38 21.21
N LYS A 5 -8.85 9.82 20.98
CA LYS A 5 -9.47 9.83 19.63
C LYS A 5 -9.21 11.14 18.88
N ARG A 6 -9.17 11.05 17.55
CA ARG A 6 -9.05 12.21 16.64
C ARG A 6 -10.33 13.02 16.62
N THR A 7 -10.21 14.32 16.33
CA THR A 7 -11.36 15.22 16.20
C THR A 7 -12.37 14.74 15.16
N SER A 8 -11.94 14.17 14.03
CA SER A 8 -12.84 13.60 13.02
C SER A 8 -13.66 12.44 13.57
N THR A 9 -13.02 11.51 14.28
CA THR A 9 -13.69 10.39 14.94
C THR A 9 -14.67 10.85 16.02
N LEU A 10 -14.31 11.89 16.79
CA LEU A 10 -15.21 12.47 17.79
C LEU A 10 -16.44 13.11 17.13
N LYS A 11 -16.26 13.85 16.03
CA LYS A 11 -17.37 14.44 15.27
C LYS A 11 -18.30 13.37 14.69
N GLU A 12 -17.74 12.31 14.13
CA GLU A 12 -18.51 11.18 13.60
C GLU A 12 -19.34 10.50 14.70
N LYS A 13 -18.71 10.16 15.84
CA LYS A 13 -19.40 9.57 16.99
C LYS A 13 -20.47 10.50 17.55
N LEU A 14 -20.21 11.81 17.63
CA LEU A 14 -21.19 12.79 18.07
C LEU A 14 -22.39 12.86 17.12
N ARG A 15 -22.17 12.77 15.79
CA ARG A 15 -23.26 12.74 14.81
C ARG A 15 -24.14 11.50 15.00
N LEU A 16 -23.51 10.33 15.14
CA LEU A 16 -24.23 9.06 15.40
C LEU A 16 -25.00 9.12 16.72
N TYR A 17 -24.38 9.64 17.77
CA TYR A 17 -25.02 9.82 19.07
C TYR A 17 -26.22 10.76 18.99
N LYS A 18 -26.12 11.91 18.32
CA LYS A 18 -27.25 12.85 18.19
C LYS A 18 -28.47 12.21 17.53
N ASN A 19 -28.25 11.45 16.46
CA ASN A 19 -29.35 10.76 15.77
C ASN A 19 -29.99 9.69 16.67
N MET A 20 -29.16 8.87 17.32
CA MET A 20 -29.66 7.85 18.26
C MET A 20 -30.39 8.47 19.44
N SER A 21 -29.83 9.52 20.04
CA SER A 21 -30.39 10.18 21.22
C SER A 21 -31.75 10.80 20.92
N ALA A 22 -31.92 11.41 19.74
CA ALA A 22 -33.21 11.91 19.29
C ALA A 22 -34.24 10.79 19.11
N TRP A 23 -33.85 9.66 18.51
CA TRP A 23 -34.71 8.50 18.37
C TRP A 23 -35.09 7.89 19.73
N MET A 24 -34.11 7.71 20.62
CA MET A 24 -34.31 7.15 21.97
C MET A 24 -35.26 8.01 22.80
N TRP A 25 -35.18 9.33 22.66
CA TRP A 25 -36.08 10.25 23.36
C TRP A 25 -37.52 10.11 22.88
N SER A 26 -37.72 9.90 21.58
CA SER A 26 -39.03 9.72 20.96
C SER A 26 -39.69 8.40 21.34
N VAL A 27 -38.91 7.31 21.42
CA VAL A 27 -39.44 5.96 21.64
C VAL A 27 -39.47 5.57 23.12
N PHE A 28 -38.41 5.89 23.86
CA PHE A 28 -38.19 5.40 25.24
C PHE A 28 -38.08 6.52 26.28
N HIS A 29 -38.16 7.79 25.87
CA HIS A 29 -37.96 8.96 26.74
C HIS A 29 -36.64 8.96 27.52
N VAL A 30 -35.61 8.34 26.93
CA VAL A 30 -34.22 8.35 27.43
C VAL A 30 -33.31 8.92 26.36
N THR A 31 -32.17 9.49 26.74
CA THR A 31 -31.20 10.06 25.78
C THR A 31 -30.05 9.11 25.45
N PHE A 32 -29.98 7.96 26.14
CA PHE A 32 -28.96 6.93 25.97
C PHE A 32 -29.55 5.57 26.37
N PRO A 33 -29.24 4.47 25.65
CA PRO A 33 -29.79 3.15 25.97
C PRO A 33 -29.26 2.66 27.32
N VAL A 34 -30.16 2.19 28.18
CA VAL A 34 -29.85 1.65 29.52
C VAL A 34 -29.98 0.14 29.60
N ILE A 35 -30.67 -0.47 28.62
CA ILE A 35 -30.87 -1.92 28.50
C ILE A 35 -30.62 -2.38 27.06
N PRO A 36 -30.22 -3.65 26.84
CA PRO A 36 -29.88 -4.16 25.50
C PRO A 36 -30.99 -3.98 24.46
N ILE A 37 -32.25 -4.20 24.85
CA ILE A 37 -33.39 -4.16 23.92
C ILE A 37 -33.57 -2.78 23.28
N GLN A 38 -33.36 -1.68 24.02
CA GLN A 38 -33.46 -0.32 23.47
C GLN A 38 -32.47 -0.08 22.33
N LEU A 39 -31.23 -0.57 22.50
CA LEU A 39 -30.20 -0.46 21.47
C LEU A 39 -30.47 -1.40 20.29
N MET A 40 -31.01 -2.59 20.55
CA MET A 40 -31.41 -3.53 19.51
C MET A 40 -32.55 -2.97 18.65
N ASP A 41 -33.60 -2.41 19.25
CA ASP A 41 -34.71 -1.80 18.53
C ASP A 41 -34.24 -0.64 17.64
N TYR A 42 -33.34 0.20 18.17
CA TYR A 42 -32.72 1.24 17.35
C TYR A 42 -31.91 0.65 16.18
N LEU A 43 -31.14 -0.41 16.41
CA LEU A 43 -30.35 -1.05 15.35
C LEU A 43 -31.26 -1.68 14.28
N ALA A 44 -32.39 -2.28 14.66
CA ALA A 44 -33.38 -2.83 13.73
C ALA A 44 -33.95 -1.74 12.81
N GLU A 45 -34.50 -0.66 13.39
CA GLU A 45 -35.05 0.44 12.59
C GLU A 45 -33.98 1.09 11.70
N ARG A 46 -32.75 1.23 12.21
CA ARG A 46 -31.62 1.72 11.41
C ARG A 46 -31.26 0.79 10.23
N GLY A 47 -31.51 -0.50 10.36
CA GLY A 47 -31.30 -1.50 9.32
C GLY A 47 -32.39 -1.49 8.24
N GLU A 48 -33.62 -1.15 8.60
CA GLU A 48 -34.73 -0.97 7.67
C GLU A 48 -34.57 0.31 6.83
N GLU A 49 -34.00 1.36 7.40
CA GLU A 49 -33.66 2.58 6.67
C GLU A 49 -32.49 2.38 5.69
N PRO A 50 -32.45 3.12 4.56
CA PRO A 50 -31.29 3.12 3.67
C PRO A 50 -30.00 3.53 4.39
N CYS A 51 -29.17 2.55 4.72
CA CYS A 51 -27.90 2.77 5.40
C CYS A 51 -26.78 1.89 4.84
N GLY A 52 -25.53 2.32 5.03
CA GLY A 52 -24.38 1.52 4.63
C GLY A 52 -24.16 0.37 5.60
N HIS A 53 -23.69 -0.78 5.11
CA HIS A 53 -23.41 -1.96 5.93
C HIS A 53 -22.47 -1.72 7.13
N THR A 54 -21.64 -0.67 7.11
CA THR A 54 -20.76 -0.32 8.23
C THR A 54 -21.48 0.42 9.37
N VAL A 55 -22.69 0.93 9.16
CA VAL A 55 -23.43 1.76 10.12
C VAL A 55 -23.72 1.02 11.43
N PRO A 56 -24.21 -0.24 11.45
CA PRO A 56 -24.45 -0.97 12.70
C PRO A 56 -23.19 -1.07 13.59
N THR A 57 -22.06 -1.45 12.98
CA THR A 57 -20.77 -1.54 13.70
C THR A 57 -20.24 -0.17 14.14
N ALA A 58 -20.50 0.90 13.38
CA ALA A 58 -20.14 2.25 13.76
C ALA A 58 -20.95 2.75 14.97
N ILE A 59 -22.24 2.39 15.06
CA ILE A 59 -23.10 2.67 16.21
C ILE A 59 -22.57 1.94 17.46
N LEU A 60 -22.27 0.64 17.36
CA LEU A 60 -21.64 -0.09 18.48
C LEU A 60 -20.32 0.52 18.91
N SER A 61 -19.48 0.91 17.95
CA SER A 61 -18.22 1.61 18.25
C SER A 61 -18.47 2.93 18.98
N MET A 62 -19.54 3.65 18.64
CA MET A 62 -19.93 4.89 19.29
C MET A 62 -20.40 4.64 20.73
N ILE A 63 -21.27 3.65 20.96
CA ILE A 63 -21.71 3.23 22.31
C ILE A 63 -20.50 2.86 23.17
N GLY A 64 -19.64 1.96 22.70
CA GLY A 64 -18.49 1.52 23.48
C GLY A 64 -17.51 2.65 23.80
N PHE A 65 -17.41 3.65 22.92
CA PHE A 65 -16.65 4.86 23.21
C PHE A 65 -17.28 5.69 24.33
N LEU A 66 -18.59 5.92 24.30
CA LEU A 66 -19.30 6.68 25.34
C LEU A 66 -19.28 5.94 26.68
N GLU A 67 -19.46 4.62 26.68
CA GLU A 67 -19.35 3.77 27.88
C GLU A 67 -17.96 3.84 28.50
N THR A 68 -16.91 3.77 27.67
CA THR A 68 -15.52 3.90 28.14
C THR A 68 -15.26 5.28 28.74
N VAL A 69 -15.69 6.34 28.07
CA VAL A 69 -15.49 7.72 28.55
C VAL A 69 -16.33 8.00 29.81
N GLY A 70 -17.51 7.40 29.90
CA GLY A 70 -18.41 7.48 31.06
C GLY A 70 -18.02 6.58 32.22
N GLY A 71 -16.97 5.76 32.09
CA GLY A 71 -16.51 4.86 33.15
C GLY A 71 -17.49 3.74 33.49
N ILE A 72 -18.29 3.29 32.51
CA ILE A 72 -19.27 2.22 32.72
C ILE A 72 -18.53 0.89 32.95
N PRO A 73 -18.85 0.13 34.01
CA PRO A 73 -18.22 -1.17 34.25
C PRO A 73 -18.50 -2.15 33.11
N SER A 74 -17.51 -2.96 32.72
CA SER A 74 -17.60 -3.88 31.58
C SER A 74 -18.82 -4.81 31.60
N ALA A 75 -19.26 -5.23 32.79
CA ALA A 75 -20.45 -6.07 32.96
C ALA A 75 -21.77 -5.38 32.59
N LYS A 76 -21.78 -4.04 32.55
CA LYS A 76 -22.93 -3.20 32.19
C LYS A 76 -22.81 -2.59 30.79
N CYS A 77 -21.71 -2.85 30.09
CA CYS A 77 -21.48 -2.30 28.75
C CYS A 77 -22.33 -3.02 27.70
N LEU A 78 -23.22 -2.27 27.07
CA LEU A 78 -24.08 -2.71 25.98
C LEU A 78 -23.28 -2.98 24.71
N ALA A 79 -22.20 -2.25 24.43
CA ALA A 79 -21.39 -2.48 23.23
C ALA A 79 -20.70 -3.85 23.21
N THR A 80 -20.49 -4.46 24.39
CA THR A 80 -19.91 -5.79 24.54
C THR A 80 -20.95 -6.86 24.84
N HIS A 81 -22.23 -6.49 24.95
CA HIS A 81 -23.30 -7.44 25.22
C HIS A 81 -23.45 -8.43 24.05
N PRO A 82 -23.43 -9.76 24.28
CA PRO A 82 -23.38 -10.77 23.21
C PRO A 82 -24.48 -10.62 22.17
N THR A 83 -25.73 -10.43 22.60
CA THR A 83 -26.90 -10.31 21.71
C THR A 83 -26.86 -9.04 20.84
N VAL A 84 -26.44 -7.92 21.43
CA VAL A 84 -26.32 -6.63 20.72
C VAL A 84 -25.25 -6.72 19.65
N LYS A 85 -24.12 -7.35 19.98
CA LYS A 85 -23.03 -7.57 19.04
C LYS A 85 -23.45 -8.49 17.90
N ALA A 86 -24.08 -9.62 18.21
CA ALA A 86 -24.60 -10.56 17.22
C ALA A 86 -25.56 -9.86 16.25
N MET A 87 -26.55 -9.13 16.76
CA MET A 87 -27.51 -8.39 15.93
C MET A 87 -26.84 -7.37 15.01
N ALA A 88 -25.86 -6.59 15.51
CA ALA A 88 -25.16 -5.63 14.66
C ALA A 88 -24.31 -6.31 13.57
N ASP A 89 -23.74 -7.48 13.88
CA ASP A 89 -23.00 -8.28 12.91
C ASP A 89 -23.94 -8.91 11.87
N ASP A 90 -25.11 -9.40 12.27
CA ASP A 90 -26.15 -9.94 11.40
C ASP A 90 -26.70 -8.85 10.46
N LEU A 91 -27.09 -7.70 10.99
CA LEU A 91 -27.52 -6.54 10.19
C LEU A 91 -26.43 -6.10 9.20
N ARG A 92 -25.16 -6.12 9.61
CA ARG A 92 -24.04 -5.82 8.69
C ARG A 92 -24.00 -6.82 7.54
N LEU A 93 -24.21 -8.11 7.80
CA LEU A 93 -24.20 -9.17 6.78
C LEU A 93 -25.43 -9.07 5.86
N GLU A 94 -26.62 -8.81 6.40
CA GLU A 94 -27.84 -8.60 5.64
C GLU A 94 -27.72 -7.37 4.72
N LEU A 95 -27.24 -6.25 5.24
CA LEU A 95 -26.99 -5.04 4.44
C LEU A 95 -25.91 -5.25 3.38
N LEU A 96 -24.92 -6.11 3.63
CA LEU A 96 -23.94 -6.51 2.63
C LEU A 96 -24.59 -7.36 1.51
N ALA A 97 -25.48 -8.28 1.87
CA ALA A 97 -26.18 -9.15 0.92
C ALA A 97 -27.20 -8.36 0.07
N ASN A 98 -27.93 -7.42 0.68
CA ASN A 98 -28.96 -6.61 0.02
C ASN A 98 -28.39 -5.39 -0.72
N SER A 99 -27.12 -5.05 -0.48
CA SER A 99 -26.40 -4.01 -1.19
C SER A 99 -24.96 -4.45 -1.46
N PRO A 100 -24.74 -5.36 -2.43
CA PRO A 100 -23.42 -5.67 -2.95
C PRO A 100 -22.95 -4.46 -3.78
N ARG A 101 -22.77 -3.30 -3.14
CA ARG A 101 -22.12 -2.17 -3.77
C ARG A 101 -20.65 -2.56 -3.87
N PRO A 102 -20.09 -2.66 -5.09
CA PRO A 102 -18.67 -2.92 -5.25
C PRO A 102 -17.91 -1.83 -4.49
N VAL A 103 -16.91 -2.23 -3.71
CA VAL A 103 -16.06 -1.28 -2.99
C VAL A 103 -15.43 -0.36 -4.03
N THR A 104 -15.89 0.88 -4.11
CA THR A 104 -15.35 1.88 -5.03
C THR A 104 -13.94 2.23 -4.60
N LYS A 105 -12.94 1.64 -5.25
CA LYS A 105 -11.54 2.01 -5.11
C LYS A 105 -11.29 3.29 -5.90
N ALA A 106 -10.41 4.15 -5.40
CA ALA A 106 -10.00 5.33 -6.15
C ALA A 106 -9.28 4.92 -7.43
N SER A 107 -9.65 5.54 -8.55
CA SER A 107 -8.96 5.35 -9.83
C SER A 107 -7.51 5.82 -9.75
N CYS A 108 -6.57 5.09 -10.36
CA CYS A 108 -5.20 5.57 -10.55
C CYS A 108 -5.18 6.81 -11.47
N LEU A 109 -4.06 7.53 -11.46
CA LEU A 109 -3.84 8.64 -12.38
C LEU A 109 -3.42 8.11 -13.76
N ALA A 110 -3.84 8.84 -14.80
CA ALA A 110 -3.31 8.65 -16.15
C ALA A 110 -1.82 9.04 -16.20
N VAL A 111 -1.04 8.37 -17.04
CA VAL A 111 0.38 8.64 -17.27
C VAL A 111 0.58 10.09 -17.75
N ALA A 112 -0.36 10.59 -18.56
CA ALA A 112 -0.41 11.96 -19.05
C ALA A 112 -0.22 13.02 -17.95
N PHE A 113 -0.79 12.80 -16.75
CA PHE A 113 -0.63 13.75 -15.64
C PHE A 113 0.80 13.83 -15.14
N LEU A 114 1.48 12.70 -15.00
CA LEU A 114 2.86 12.70 -14.53
C LEU A 114 3.77 13.36 -15.57
N LEU A 115 3.58 13.07 -16.85
CA LEU A 115 4.30 13.75 -17.94
C LEU A 115 4.12 15.28 -17.87
N ALA A 116 2.87 15.74 -17.70
CA ALA A 116 2.56 17.17 -17.60
C ALA A 116 3.14 17.81 -16.33
N TRP A 117 3.06 17.12 -15.19
CA TRP A 117 3.57 17.65 -13.93
C TRP A 117 5.10 17.68 -13.90
N GLU A 118 5.78 16.71 -14.48
CA GLU A 118 7.25 16.73 -14.61
C GLU A 118 7.72 17.93 -15.44
N SER A 119 7.04 18.23 -16.55
CA SER A 119 7.28 19.46 -17.32
C SER A 119 6.95 20.71 -16.50
N LYS A 120 5.84 20.73 -15.77
CA LYS A 120 5.39 21.89 -14.99
C LYS A 120 6.31 22.22 -13.80
N VAL A 121 6.95 21.23 -13.19
CA VAL A 121 7.98 21.49 -12.16
C VAL A 121 9.18 22.25 -12.74
N ALA A 122 9.58 21.88 -13.95
CA ALA A 122 10.74 22.44 -14.65
C ALA A 122 10.45 23.78 -15.36
N ASP A 123 9.19 24.14 -15.52
CA ASP A 123 8.78 25.37 -16.18
C ASP A 123 8.97 26.58 -15.27
N GLU A 124 10.00 27.39 -15.53
CA GLU A 124 10.28 28.61 -14.77
C GLU A 124 9.27 29.75 -15.02
N SER A 125 8.47 29.66 -16.09
CA SER A 125 7.41 30.63 -16.37
C SER A 125 6.15 30.39 -15.54
N GLU A 126 6.00 29.19 -14.97
CA GLU A 126 4.87 28.82 -14.13
C GLU A 126 5.01 29.40 -12.71
N VAL A 127 3.88 29.73 -12.09
CA VAL A 127 3.88 30.32 -10.74
C VAL A 127 4.43 29.33 -9.70
N PHE A 128 5.21 29.86 -8.76
CA PHE A 128 5.93 29.10 -7.73
C PHE A 128 5.08 28.00 -7.06
N TYR A 129 3.88 28.34 -6.56
CA TYR A 129 3.04 27.37 -5.86
C TYR A 129 2.56 26.24 -6.77
N VAL A 130 2.28 26.50 -8.05
CA VAL A 130 1.82 25.47 -8.99
C VAL A 130 2.94 24.47 -9.26
N ARG A 131 4.18 24.95 -9.43
CA ARG A 131 5.38 24.11 -9.56
C ARG A 131 5.60 23.22 -8.33
N ILE A 132 5.54 23.80 -7.13
CA ILE A 132 5.66 23.05 -5.87
C ILE A 132 4.52 22.04 -5.70
N LEU A 133 3.28 22.41 -6.03
CA LEU A 133 2.14 21.50 -5.95
C LEU A 133 2.31 20.33 -6.92
N ALA A 134 2.77 20.57 -8.15
CA ALA A 134 3.10 19.52 -9.12
C ALA A 134 4.19 18.58 -8.58
N TRP A 135 5.28 19.12 -8.03
CA TRP A 135 6.35 18.34 -7.42
C TRP A 135 5.85 17.49 -6.24
N VAL A 136 5.07 18.06 -5.32
CA VAL A 136 4.48 17.32 -4.20
C VAL A 136 3.53 16.22 -4.69
N LYS A 137 2.76 16.46 -5.76
CA LYS A 137 1.88 15.45 -6.37
C LYS A 137 2.67 14.29 -6.96
N LEU A 138 3.77 14.56 -7.66
CA LEU A 138 4.70 13.53 -8.14
C LEU A 138 5.32 12.73 -7.00
N VAL A 139 5.83 13.41 -5.95
CA VAL A 139 6.36 12.75 -4.74
C VAL A 139 5.30 11.85 -4.11
N ARG A 140 4.05 12.30 -4.01
CA ARG A 140 2.95 11.48 -3.45
C ARG A 140 2.69 10.21 -4.25
N VAL A 141 2.73 10.30 -5.58
CA VAL A 141 2.55 9.14 -6.47
C VAL A 141 3.69 8.17 -6.28
N TRP A 142 4.94 8.63 -6.47
CA TRP A 142 6.11 7.77 -6.41
C TRP A 142 6.36 7.19 -5.02
N ALA A 143 6.04 7.91 -3.95
CA ALA A 143 6.15 7.40 -2.57
C ALA A 143 4.85 6.76 -2.02
N ALA A 144 3.80 6.64 -2.83
CA ALA A 144 2.47 6.14 -2.44
C ALA A 144 1.93 6.75 -1.12
N LEU A 145 2.12 8.06 -0.95
CA LEU A 145 1.73 8.80 0.26
C LEU A 145 0.21 8.98 0.36
N ARG A 146 -0.33 8.86 1.57
CA ARG A 146 -1.71 9.31 1.85
C ARG A 146 -1.75 10.83 1.98
N SER A 147 -2.90 11.43 1.73
CA SER A 147 -3.12 12.86 1.96
C SER A 147 -2.84 13.27 3.41
N SER A 148 -3.15 12.39 4.38
CA SER A 148 -2.86 12.63 5.79
C SER A 148 -1.36 12.60 6.12
N ASP A 149 -0.55 11.91 5.31
CA ASP A 149 0.89 11.80 5.57
C ASP A 149 1.57 13.17 5.39
N LEU A 150 1.06 13.99 4.46
CA LEU A 150 1.54 15.35 4.21
C LEU A 150 1.46 16.25 5.46
N LEU A 151 0.55 15.97 6.38
CA LEU A 151 0.38 16.78 7.59
C LEU A 151 1.47 16.51 8.64
N GLY A 152 2.23 15.42 8.49
CA GLY A 152 3.27 14.99 9.43
C GLY A 152 4.64 14.81 8.79
N ILE A 153 4.87 15.43 7.63
CA ILE A 153 6.18 15.49 6.98
C ILE A 153 6.67 16.93 7.09
N SER A 154 7.70 17.15 7.91
CA SER A 154 8.36 18.46 8.00
C SER A 154 9.34 18.62 6.83
N PRO A 155 9.50 19.83 6.25
CA PRO A 155 10.55 20.11 5.27
C PRO A 155 11.95 19.74 5.78
N ARG A 156 12.22 19.96 7.07
CA ARG A 156 13.51 19.65 7.72
C ARG A 156 13.82 18.16 7.77
N ASP A 157 12.79 17.32 7.69
CA ASP A 157 12.93 15.87 7.75
C ASP A 157 13.06 15.23 6.37
N ILE A 158 13.21 16.04 5.32
CA ILE A 158 13.42 15.60 3.95
C ILE A 158 14.87 15.86 3.58
N VAL A 159 15.50 14.86 2.97
CA VAL A 159 16.88 14.93 2.51
C VAL A 159 16.98 14.30 1.13
N MET A 160 17.75 14.93 0.25
CA MET A 160 18.18 14.32 -0.99
C MET A 160 19.61 13.81 -0.84
N LYS A 161 19.86 12.55 -1.20
CA LYS A 161 21.20 11.95 -1.18
C LYS A 161 21.35 11.00 -2.36
N ASN A 162 22.44 11.16 -3.12
CA ASN A 162 22.75 10.35 -4.30
C ASN A 162 21.57 10.31 -5.28
N GLY A 163 21.00 11.47 -5.62
CA GLY A 163 19.82 11.61 -6.49
C GLY A 163 18.49 11.14 -5.90
N ASN A 164 18.48 10.47 -4.74
CA ASN A 164 17.27 9.91 -4.15
C ASN A 164 16.72 10.81 -3.04
N LEU A 165 15.41 11.00 -3.03
CA LEU A 165 14.72 11.71 -1.96
C LEU A 165 14.34 10.74 -0.84
N ARG A 166 14.58 11.14 0.41
CA ARG A 166 14.09 10.46 1.60
C ARG A 166 13.40 11.47 2.48
N GLY A 167 12.23 11.13 3.03
CA GLY A 167 11.60 11.94 4.05
C GLY A 167 11.03 11.14 5.21
N MET A 168 10.87 11.81 6.34
CA MET A 168 10.29 11.26 7.56
C MET A 168 8.82 11.63 7.70
N ILE A 169 8.00 10.67 8.12
CA ILE A 169 6.60 10.83 8.47
C ILE A 169 6.49 10.66 9.98
N THR A 170 6.46 11.78 10.70
CA THR A 170 6.41 11.80 12.17
C THR A 170 4.99 11.63 12.71
N GLN A 171 3.97 11.94 11.90
CA GLN A 171 2.56 11.75 12.23
C GLN A 171 1.78 11.24 11.02
N SER A 172 1.01 10.17 11.20
CA SER A 172 0.14 9.60 10.15
C SER A 172 -1.12 8.99 10.76
N LYS A 173 -1.98 8.33 9.95
CA LYS A 173 -3.10 7.52 10.47
C LYS A 173 -2.65 6.45 11.47
N THR A 174 -1.50 5.84 11.22
CA THR A 174 -0.97 4.65 11.91
C THR A 174 0.30 4.92 12.72
N THR A 175 0.83 6.15 12.69
CA THR A 175 2.14 6.54 13.22
C THR A 175 2.03 7.83 14.03
N GLY A 176 2.85 7.99 15.07
CA GLY A 176 2.92 9.19 15.92
C GLY A 176 2.95 8.86 17.41
N LYS A 177 3.07 9.88 18.27
CA LYS A 177 3.17 9.71 19.73
C LYS A 177 2.04 8.80 20.26
N GLY A 178 2.42 7.68 20.89
CA GLY A 178 1.49 6.68 21.42
C GLY A 178 0.93 5.65 20.41
N LYS A 179 1.52 5.53 19.21
CA LYS A 179 1.23 4.45 18.24
C LYS A 179 2.38 3.44 18.18
N LYS A 180 2.06 2.21 17.76
CA LYS A 180 3.00 1.08 17.66
C LYS A 180 4.23 1.41 16.80
N VAL A 181 4.04 2.21 15.75
CA VAL A 181 5.14 2.72 14.92
C VAL A 181 5.34 4.19 15.25
N GLY A 182 6.52 4.54 15.75
CA GLY A 182 6.86 5.92 16.15
C GLY A 182 7.05 6.85 14.95
N VAL A 183 7.72 6.37 13.91
CA VAL A 183 8.08 7.13 12.70
C VAL A 183 8.06 6.20 11.48
N LEU A 184 7.67 6.72 10.31
CA LEU A 184 7.83 6.03 9.01
C LEU A 184 8.75 6.83 8.09
N PHE A 185 9.37 6.17 7.13
CA PHE A 185 10.13 6.82 6.07
C PHE A 185 9.45 6.61 4.71
N PHE A 186 9.60 7.59 3.83
CA PHE A 186 9.32 7.45 2.41
C PHE A 186 10.58 7.68 1.59
N HIS A 187 10.58 7.11 0.39
CA HIS A 187 11.69 7.18 -0.56
C HIS A 187 11.15 7.45 -1.95
N VAL A 188 11.86 8.28 -2.72
CA VAL A 188 11.64 8.47 -4.16
C VAL A 188 12.99 8.34 -4.85
N SER A 189 13.06 7.47 -5.85
CA SER A 189 14.26 7.25 -6.63
C SER A 189 14.56 8.41 -7.57
N GLY A 190 15.84 8.71 -7.76
CA GLY A 190 16.28 9.64 -8.81
C GLY A 190 15.90 9.17 -10.22
N ASN A 191 15.71 7.86 -10.42
CA ASN A 191 15.29 7.30 -11.71
C ASN A 191 13.76 7.24 -11.90
N ALA A 192 12.99 7.73 -10.92
CA ALA A 192 11.53 7.73 -10.92
C ALA A 192 10.94 8.88 -11.76
N TRP A 193 11.22 8.87 -13.07
CA TRP A 193 10.79 9.89 -14.01
C TRP A 193 10.24 9.27 -15.30
N LEU A 194 9.35 9.97 -16.00
CA LEU A 194 8.75 9.51 -17.25
C LEU A 194 9.19 10.32 -18.46
N ARG A 195 9.36 11.64 -18.31
CA ARG A 195 9.77 12.57 -19.36
C ARG A 195 10.98 13.41 -18.98
N ASN A 196 11.01 13.95 -17.77
CA ASN A 196 12.07 14.87 -17.34
C ASN A 196 12.85 14.25 -16.18
N SER A 197 14.08 13.81 -16.41
CA SER A 197 14.92 13.19 -15.36
C SER A 197 15.18 14.11 -14.17
N GLU A 198 15.13 15.42 -14.38
CA GLU A 198 15.48 16.42 -13.37
C GLU A 198 14.28 16.93 -12.58
N TRP A 199 13.05 16.43 -12.81
CA TRP A 199 11.86 16.90 -12.08
C TRP A 199 12.04 16.81 -10.56
N LEU A 200 12.70 15.73 -10.09
CA LEU A 200 12.88 15.47 -8.66
C LEU A 200 13.90 16.42 -8.05
N SER A 201 15.05 16.61 -8.72
CA SER A 201 16.15 17.47 -8.29
C SER A 201 15.75 18.96 -8.34
N GLN A 202 15.15 19.40 -9.45
CA GLN A 202 14.70 20.78 -9.63
C GLN A 202 13.60 21.15 -8.63
N GLY A 203 12.59 20.31 -8.47
CA GLY A 203 11.53 20.59 -7.51
C GLY A 203 12.00 20.47 -6.06
N TRP A 204 13.04 19.68 -5.78
CA TRP A 204 13.68 19.65 -4.46
C TRP A 204 14.38 20.98 -4.15
N ILE A 205 15.17 21.52 -5.09
CA ILE A 205 15.82 22.83 -4.94
C ILE A 205 14.76 23.90 -4.66
N LEU A 206 13.72 23.96 -5.50
CA LEU A 206 12.60 24.89 -5.33
C LEU A 206 11.90 24.74 -3.97
N PHE A 207 11.72 23.49 -3.52
CA PHE A 207 11.10 23.21 -2.23
C PHE A 207 11.96 23.66 -1.06
N GLN A 208 13.28 23.46 -1.13
CA GLN A 208 14.23 23.86 -0.08
C GLN A 208 14.25 25.37 0.14
N GLU A 209 14.14 26.18 -0.93
CA GLU A 209 14.04 27.65 -0.82
C GLU A 209 12.85 28.10 0.02
N SER A 210 11.80 27.29 0.06
CA SER A 210 10.59 27.55 0.83
C SER A 210 10.53 26.77 2.15
N ALA A 211 11.60 26.09 2.57
CA ALA A 211 11.59 25.26 3.78
C ALA A 211 11.48 26.13 5.04
N THR A 212 10.46 25.85 5.85
CA THR A 212 10.22 26.49 7.15
C THR A 212 10.06 25.43 8.24
N ASP A 213 9.86 25.87 9.49
CA ASP A 213 9.69 24.99 10.67
C ASP A 213 8.31 24.34 10.73
N ARG A 214 7.54 24.41 9.63
CA ARG A 214 6.21 23.83 9.52
C ARG A 214 6.24 22.31 9.66
N THR A 215 5.16 21.76 10.19
CA THR A 215 5.02 20.31 10.40
C THR A 215 4.44 19.58 9.18
N CYS A 216 4.04 20.32 8.13
CA CYS A 216 3.41 19.77 6.94
C CYS A 216 4.23 20.01 5.68
N LEU A 217 4.14 19.07 4.73
CA LEU A 217 4.89 19.11 3.48
C LEU A 217 4.45 20.29 2.63
N LEU A 218 3.13 20.43 2.45
CA LEU A 218 2.53 21.45 1.59
C LEU A 218 1.48 22.26 2.35
N PRO A 219 1.81 23.50 2.76
CA PRO A 219 0.86 24.43 3.34
C PRO A 219 0.03 25.14 2.25
N LEU A 220 -0.92 25.99 2.65
CA LEU A 220 -1.62 26.88 1.72
C LEU A 220 -0.65 27.89 1.08
N PRO A 221 -0.93 28.35 -0.15
CA PRO A 221 -0.16 29.42 -0.75
C PRO A 221 -0.46 30.77 -0.09
N SER A 222 0.45 31.71 -0.31
CA SER A 222 0.19 33.15 -0.28
C SER A 222 -0.88 33.54 -1.32
N LYS A 223 -1.44 34.75 -1.21
CA LYS A 223 -2.56 35.18 -2.07
C LYS A 223 -2.17 35.30 -3.55
N ASP A 224 -0.92 35.63 -3.83
CA ASP A 224 -0.33 35.79 -5.16
C ASP A 224 0.29 34.50 -5.70
N LEU A 225 0.23 33.40 -4.94
CA LEU A 225 0.81 32.09 -5.28
C LEU A 225 2.35 32.09 -5.40
N ALA A 226 3.02 33.17 -4.99
CA ALA A 226 4.47 33.33 -5.14
C ALA A 226 5.26 32.67 -3.99
N ALA A 227 4.61 32.41 -2.87
CA ALA A 227 5.23 31.80 -1.68
C ALA A 227 4.30 30.82 -0.96
N LEU A 228 4.87 29.99 -0.09
CA LEU A 228 4.14 29.17 0.87
C LEU A 228 3.77 29.99 2.12
N SER A 229 2.57 29.76 2.67
CA SER A 229 2.18 30.28 3.98
C SER A 229 2.49 29.27 5.09
N ASP A 230 2.27 29.63 6.36
CA ASP A 230 2.37 28.69 7.49
C ASP A 230 1.06 27.95 7.80
N LYS A 231 0.00 28.19 7.01
CA LYS A 231 -1.32 27.62 7.28
C LYS A 231 -1.45 26.22 6.72
N ILE A 232 -1.72 25.27 7.61
CA ILE A 232 -2.00 23.88 7.24
C ILE A 232 -3.35 23.81 6.51
N PRO A 233 -3.41 23.22 5.29
CA PRO A 233 -4.66 23.10 4.55
C PRO A 233 -5.61 22.09 5.20
N SER A 234 -6.91 22.39 5.13
CA SER A 234 -7.95 21.37 5.33
C SER A 234 -7.97 20.38 4.16
N TYR A 235 -8.54 19.20 4.37
CA TYR A 235 -8.69 18.19 3.31
C TYR A 235 -9.41 18.76 2.06
N THR A 236 -10.47 19.54 2.24
CA THR A 236 -11.20 20.17 1.14
C THR A 236 -10.33 21.15 0.36
N GLN A 237 -9.48 21.92 1.04
CA GLN A 237 -8.54 22.83 0.38
C GLN A 237 -7.47 22.08 -0.40
N SER A 238 -6.94 20.97 0.14
CA SER A 238 -6.03 20.09 -0.60
C SER A 238 -6.68 19.50 -1.85
N CYS A 239 -7.92 19.00 -1.74
CA CYS A 239 -8.69 18.51 -2.89
C CYS A 239 -8.88 19.59 -3.96
N ALA A 240 -9.23 20.81 -3.54
CA ALA A 240 -9.41 21.93 -4.46
C ALA A 240 -8.10 22.30 -5.18
N ALA A 241 -6.97 22.32 -4.45
CA ALA A 241 -5.66 22.57 -5.03
C ALA A 241 -5.28 21.49 -6.07
N SER A 242 -5.41 20.20 -5.74
CA SER A 242 -5.16 19.12 -6.69
C SER A 242 -6.04 19.19 -7.93
N ARG A 243 -7.32 19.51 -7.77
CA ARG A 243 -8.26 19.66 -8.90
C ARG A 243 -7.91 20.85 -9.79
N LYS A 244 -7.48 21.96 -9.20
CA LYS A 244 -6.97 23.11 -9.96
C LYS A 244 -5.73 22.74 -10.75
N LEU A 245 -4.76 22.04 -10.13
CA LEU A 245 -3.57 21.56 -10.85
C LEU A 245 -3.96 20.66 -12.03
N MET A 246 -4.86 19.69 -11.83
CA MET A 246 -5.33 18.81 -12.90
C MET A 246 -6.00 19.58 -14.05
N ALA A 247 -6.81 20.60 -13.73
CA ALA A 247 -7.48 21.42 -14.74
C ALA A 247 -6.51 22.24 -15.60
N VAL A 248 -5.40 22.72 -15.01
CA VAL A 248 -4.36 23.48 -15.72
C VAL A 248 -3.21 22.58 -16.23
N SER A 249 -3.38 21.26 -16.19
CA SER A 249 -2.39 20.33 -16.72
C SER A 249 -2.55 20.21 -18.24
N ALA A 250 -1.47 20.50 -18.97
CA ALA A 250 -1.41 20.42 -20.42
C ALA A 250 -0.13 19.69 -20.85
N LEU A 251 -0.15 19.11 -22.04
CA LEU A 251 1.04 18.59 -22.71
C LEU A 251 1.33 19.44 -23.93
N GLN A 252 2.60 19.78 -24.12
CA GLN A 252 3.06 20.37 -25.37
C GLN A 252 3.03 19.32 -26.48
N ALA A 253 2.37 19.66 -27.58
CA ALA A 253 2.35 18.91 -28.81
C ALA A 253 3.01 19.72 -29.92
N THR A 254 3.87 19.08 -30.70
CA THR A 254 4.38 19.62 -31.95
C THR A 254 3.64 18.93 -33.09
N LYS A 255 3.01 19.69 -33.99
CA LYS A 255 2.45 19.10 -35.22
C LYS A 255 3.60 18.70 -36.13
N VAL A 256 3.46 17.56 -36.80
CA VAL A 256 4.47 17.07 -37.76
C VAL A 256 4.64 18.13 -38.85
N GLY A 257 5.84 18.69 -38.97
CA GLY A 257 6.17 19.74 -39.95
C GLY A 257 5.98 21.18 -39.47
N GLU A 258 5.57 21.42 -38.22
CA GLU A 258 5.48 22.75 -37.63
C GLU A 258 6.47 22.91 -36.46
N GLU A 259 7.10 24.08 -36.34
CA GLU A 259 7.97 24.41 -35.20
C GLU A 259 7.17 24.85 -33.95
N ALA A 260 5.92 25.28 -34.16
CA ALA A 260 5.06 25.79 -33.10
C ALA A 260 4.59 24.65 -32.18
N ARG A 261 4.82 24.84 -30.87
CA ARG A 261 4.31 23.95 -29.83
C ARG A 261 2.93 24.44 -29.38
N GLU A 262 1.93 23.62 -29.55
CA GLU A 262 0.58 23.87 -29.04
C GLU A 262 0.44 23.24 -27.65
N GLU A 263 -0.05 23.99 -26.67
CA GLU A 263 -0.44 23.42 -25.38
C GLU A 263 -1.80 22.75 -25.48
N LEU A 264 -1.84 21.43 -25.29
CA LEU A 264 -3.07 20.66 -25.28
C LEU A 264 -3.50 20.38 -23.84
N PRO A 265 -4.60 20.98 -23.35
CA PRO A 265 -5.15 20.67 -22.04
C PRO A 265 -5.51 19.19 -21.93
N LEU A 266 -5.14 18.55 -20.82
CA LEU A 266 -5.43 17.13 -20.59
C LEU A 266 -6.91 16.87 -20.33
N LEU A 267 -7.61 17.83 -19.73
CA LEU A 267 -8.98 17.69 -19.26
C LEU A 267 -9.91 18.74 -19.86
N LEU A 268 -11.15 18.35 -20.07
CA LEU A 268 -12.31 19.23 -20.15
C LEU A 268 -12.76 19.64 -18.75
N ASP A 269 -13.50 20.73 -18.66
CA ASP A 269 -13.99 21.25 -17.38
C ASP A 269 -14.89 20.23 -16.65
N GLY A 270 -14.64 20.08 -15.35
CA GLY A 270 -15.39 19.20 -14.46
C GLY A 270 -14.89 17.75 -14.45
N VAL A 271 -14.08 17.33 -15.42
CA VAL A 271 -13.56 15.95 -15.52
C VAL A 271 -12.61 15.61 -14.38
N GLN A 272 -11.85 16.60 -13.86
CA GLN A 272 -10.95 16.45 -12.71
C GLN A 272 -11.67 15.93 -11.45
N ALA A 273 -13.00 15.99 -11.41
CA ALA A 273 -13.79 15.45 -10.30
C ALA A 273 -13.81 13.92 -10.22
N PHE A 274 -13.38 13.22 -11.27
CA PHE A 274 -13.25 11.76 -11.31
C PHE A 274 -12.19 11.25 -10.32
N TRP A 275 -11.06 11.94 -10.26
CA TRP A 275 -9.98 11.57 -9.35
C TRP A 275 -10.19 12.14 -7.94
N THR A 276 -9.60 11.44 -6.98
CA THR A 276 -9.61 11.82 -5.56
C THR A 276 -8.19 11.97 -5.06
N GLU A 277 -8.02 12.50 -3.86
CA GLU A 277 -6.71 12.56 -3.22
C GLU A 277 -6.09 11.17 -2.97
N HIS A 278 -6.88 10.10 -3.01
CA HIS A 278 -6.40 8.72 -2.88
C HIS A 278 -5.88 8.15 -4.21
N SER A 279 -6.20 8.79 -5.33
CA SER A 279 -5.69 8.40 -6.65
C SER A 279 -4.16 8.40 -6.70
N ASP A 280 -3.53 9.38 -6.07
CA ASP A 280 -2.07 9.47 -5.99
C ASP A 280 -1.46 8.20 -5.39
N ARG A 281 -2.01 7.76 -4.25
CA ARG A 281 -1.55 6.58 -3.53
C ARG A 281 -1.85 5.28 -4.28
N ALA A 282 -2.96 5.23 -5.01
CA ALA A 282 -3.35 4.04 -5.77
C ALA A 282 -2.48 3.84 -7.02
N THR A 283 -1.91 4.91 -7.57
CA THR A 283 -1.26 4.90 -8.89
C THR A 283 -0.06 3.96 -8.98
N LEU A 284 1.00 4.20 -8.19
CA LEU A 284 2.22 3.38 -8.30
C LEU A 284 2.00 1.89 -7.98
N PRO A 285 1.27 1.50 -6.92
CA PRO A 285 0.96 0.08 -6.67
C PRO A 285 0.18 -0.58 -7.81
N THR A 286 -0.78 0.13 -8.43
CA THR A 286 -1.49 -0.36 -9.60
C THR A 286 -0.54 -0.61 -10.76
N TRP A 287 0.31 0.36 -11.10
CA TRP A 287 1.30 0.19 -12.17
C TRP A 287 2.29 -0.93 -11.89
N ALA A 288 2.79 -1.03 -10.65
CA ALA A 288 3.68 -2.09 -10.23
C ALA A 288 3.03 -3.48 -10.41
N ALA A 289 1.77 -3.63 -10.01
CA ALA A 289 1.02 -4.87 -10.20
C ALA A 289 0.85 -5.23 -11.69
N MET A 290 0.53 -4.25 -12.53
CA MET A 290 0.35 -4.46 -13.98
C MET A 290 1.63 -4.94 -14.69
N ILE A 291 2.81 -4.56 -14.19
CA ILE A 291 4.10 -5.01 -14.74
C ILE A 291 4.67 -6.25 -14.04
N GLY A 292 3.86 -6.95 -13.22
CA GLY A 292 4.22 -8.20 -12.57
C GLY A 292 5.13 -8.06 -11.35
N VAL A 293 5.07 -6.93 -10.62
CA VAL A 293 5.71 -6.83 -9.29
C VAL A 293 4.92 -7.64 -8.29
N SER A 294 5.62 -8.39 -7.43
CA SER A 294 4.97 -9.21 -6.41
C SER A 294 4.14 -8.36 -5.44
N LYS A 295 3.07 -8.94 -4.91
CA LYS A 295 2.22 -8.27 -3.93
C LYS A 295 3.02 -7.80 -2.69
N GLU A 296 3.99 -8.60 -2.26
CA GLU A 296 4.86 -8.28 -1.13
C GLU A 296 5.70 -7.01 -1.39
N ASP A 297 6.27 -6.88 -2.58
CA ASP A 297 7.03 -5.68 -2.98
C ASP A 297 6.11 -4.46 -3.18
N ALA A 298 4.92 -4.67 -3.75
CA ALA A 298 3.93 -3.60 -3.91
C ALA A 298 3.41 -3.08 -2.55
N ASP A 299 3.18 -3.97 -1.58
CA ASP A 299 2.72 -3.61 -0.22
C ASP A 299 3.76 -2.77 0.55
N ARG A 300 5.05 -2.87 0.20
CA ARG A 300 6.12 -2.04 0.75
C ARG A 300 6.05 -0.58 0.28
N LEU A 301 5.60 -0.32 -0.94
CA LEU A 301 5.58 1.03 -1.55
C LEU A 301 4.84 2.08 -0.71
N GLY A 302 3.70 1.69 -0.16
CA GLY A 302 2.79 2.60 0.57
C GLY A 302 2.51 2.12 1.98
N ARG A 303 3.32 1.18 2.49
CA ARG A 303 3.36 0.82 3.91
C ARG A 303 1.99 0.33 4.37
N TRP A 304 1.47 -0.70 3.69
CA TRP A 304 0.13 -1.26 3.97
C TRP A 304 0.09 -2.06 5.27
N GLN A 305 1.20 -2.69 5.67
CA GLN A 305 1.37 -3.35 6.97
C GLN A 305 2.71 -2.93 7.61
N PRO A 306 2.80 -1.71 8.17
CA PRO A 306 4.04 -1.26 8.78
C PRO A 306 4.33 -2.10 10.03
N SER A 307 5.35 -2.95 9.96
CA SER A 307 5.87 -3.71 11.10
C SER A 307 6.95 -2.91 11.82
N GLU A 308 7.18 -3.16 13.11
CA GLU A 308 8.28 -2.53 13.86
C GLU A 308 9.65 -2.80 13.22
N SER A 309 9.79 -3.93 12.53
CA SER A 309 10.99 -4.29 11.76
C SER A 309 11.20 -3.46 10.49
N GLU A 310 10.14 -3.02 9.80
CA GLU A 310 10.27 -2.24 8.56
C GLU A 310 10.94 -0.88 8.76
N ALA A 311 10.87 -0.32 9.98
CA ALA A 311 11.58 0.91 10.33
C ALA A 311 13.12 0.74 10.31
N TYR A 312 13.62 -0.51 10.34
CA TYR A 312 15.05 -0.84 10.45
C TYR A 312 15.63 -1.59 9.24
N VAL A 313 14.80 -2.15 8.36
CA VAL A 313 15.30 -3.00 7.26
C VAL A 313 15.80 -2.13 6.10
N ARG A 314 17.13 -2.00 5.96
CA ARG A 314 17.78 -1.37 4.79
C ARG A 314 17.28 -1.92 3.45
N ALA A 315 16.89 -3.21 3.41
CA ALA A 315 16.32 -3.86 2.24
C ALA A 315 14.96 -3.28 1.81
N ALA A 316 14.14 -2.74 2.73
CA ALA A 316 12.85 -2.14 2.37
C ALA A 316 13.04 -0.91 1.47
N ARG A 317 14.05 -0.07 1.77
CA ARG A 317 14.45 1.04 0.90
C ARG A 317 14.86 0.54 -0.48
N THR A 318 15.74 -0.46 -0.54
CA THR A 318 16.25 -1.00 -1.82
C THR A 318 15.11 -1.53 -2.68
N VAL A 319 14.15 -2.25 -2.09
CA VAL A 319 12.97 -2.75 -2.80
C VAL A 319 12.12 -1.61 -3.35
N VAL A 320 11.83 -0.59 -2.53
CA VAL A 320 11.02 0.56 -2.96
C VAL A 320 11.66 1.28 -4.15
N LEU A 321 12.96 1.60 -4.06
CA LEU A 321 13.69 2.27 -5.14
C LEU A 321 13.70 1.42 -6.41
N ARG A 322 14.03 0.12 -6.29
CA ARG A 322 14.04 -0.82 -7.43
C ARG A 322 12.67 -0.91 -8.13
N VAL A 323 11.58 -0.94 -7.37
CA VAL A 323 10.23 -1.00 -7.95
C VAL A 323 9.89 0.30 -8.68
N GLN A 324 10.23 1.45 -8.11
CA GLN A 324 10.05 2.76 -8.77
C GLN A 324 10.82 2.82 -10.09
N ASP A 325 12.09 2.44 -10.09
CA ASP A 325 12.97 2.41 -11.27
C ASP A 325 12.39 1.50 -12.35
N ARG A 326 11.99 0.28 -11.97
CA ARG A 326 11.40 -0.70 -12.89
C ARG A 326 10.12 -0.16 -13.51
N VAL A 327 9.22 0.44 -12.74
CA VAL A 327 7.98 1.04 -13.26
C VAL A 327 8.29 2.17 -14.24
N ALA A 328 9.19 3.09 -13.86
CA ALA A 328 9.58 4.22 -14.69
C ALA A 328 10.17 3.74 -16.04
N VAL A 329 11.16 2.84 -16.01
CA VAL A 329 11.78 2.27 -17.21
C VAL A 329 10.74 1.57 -18.10
N ARG A 330 9.86 0.75 -17.51
CA ARG A 330 8.84 0.02 -18.28
C ARG A 330 7.87 0.96 -18.97
N ILE A 331 7.44 2.04 -18.32
CA ILE A 331 6.56 3.04 -18.94
C ILE A 331 7.28 3.76 -20.08
N ARG A 332 8.53 4.20 -19.87
CA ARG A 332 9.32 4.89 -20.91
C ARG A 332 9.57 4.02 -22.15
N THR A 333 9.74 2.71 -21.95
CA THR A 333 10.03 1.74 -23.02
C THR A 333 8.78 1.04 -23.57
N ALA A 334 7.58 1.38 -23.08
CA ALA A 334 6.34 0.70 -23.45
C ALA A 334 5.93 0.93 -24.91
N GLY A 335 6.35 2.05 -25.51
CA GLY A 335 5.83 2.51 -26.80
C GLY A 335 4.30 2.66 -26.73
N LYS A 336 3.60 1.96 -27.63
CA LYS A 336 2.12 1.97 -27.70
C LYS A 336 1.44 0.98 -26.74
N ASN A 337 2.20 0.12 -26.05
CA ASN A 337 1.64 -0.94 -25.21
C ASN A 337 1.05 -0.39 -23.90
N ASP A 338 -0.11 -0.91 -23.50
CA ASP A 338 -0.74 -0.54 -22.23
C ASP A 338 -0.19 -1.35 -21.05
N LEU A 339 0.91 -0.88 -20.47
CA LEU A 339 1.53 -1.52 -19.29
C LEU A 339 0.96 -1.03 -17.96
N THR A 340 0.09 -0.03 -17.97
CA THR A 340 -0.44 0.63 -16.76
C THR A 340 -1.92 0.38 -16.53
N GLY A 341 -2.59 -0.34 -17.44
CA GLY A 341 -4.03 -0.57 -17.40
C GLY A 341 -4.82 0.73 -17.63
N GLU A 342 -4.29 1.66 -18.43
CA GLU A 342 -4.99 2.91 -18.74
C GLU A 342 -6.29 2.68 -19.50
N GLN A 343 -6.43 1.58 -20.24
CA GLN A 343 -7.69 1.24 -20.90
C GLN A 343 -8.84 1.07 -19.89
N GLU A 344 -8.64 0.30 -18.81
CA GLU A 344 -9.64 0.12 -17.74
C GLU A 344 -9.92 1.44 -16.99
N LEU A 345 -8.89 2.29 -16.84
CA LEU A 345 -9.06 3.63 -16.27
C LEU A 345 -10.00 4.49 -17.12
N LEU A 346 -9.83 4.45 -18.44
CA LEU A 346 -10.59 5.25 -19.40
C LEU A 346 -12.04 4.76 -19.53
N GLU A 347 -12.28 3.45 -19.47
CA GLU A 347 -13.63 2.87 -19.42
C GLU A 347 -14.41 3.35 -18.18
N LYS A 348 -13.76 3.35 -17.01
CA LYS A 348 -14.38 3.89 -15.78
C LYS A 348 -14.63 5.39 -15.85
N LEU A 349 -13.76 6.11 -16.56
CA LEU A 349 -13.94 7.54 -16.79
C LEU A 349 -15.13 7.80 -17.72
N GLU A 350 -15.25 7.04 -18.80
CA GLU A 350 -16.39 7.08 -19.72
C GLU A 350 -17.70 6.85 -18.96
N GLU A 351 -17.82 5.75 -18.20
CA GLU A 351 -19.01 5.48 -17.37
C GLU A 351 -19.34 6.62 -16.39
N PHE A 352 -18.31 7.28 -15.86
CA PHE A 352 -18.47 8.40 -14.95
C PHE A 352 -19.00 9.65 -15.66
N LEU A 353 -18.53 9.93 -16.88
CA LEU A 353 -18.96 11.07 -17.67
C LEU A 353 -20.36 10.86 -18.26
N THR A 354 -20.66 9.66 -18.75
CA THR A 354 -22.00 9.26 -19.24
C THR A 354 -23.04 9.42 -18.14
N ARG A 355 -22.76 8.97 -16.91
CA ARG A 355 -23.67 9.14 -15.75
C ARG A 355 -23.94 10.60 -15.39
N ARG A 356 -23.11 11.54 -15.87
CA ARG A 356 -23.27 12.98 -15.66
C ARG A 356 -23.90 13.70 -16.84
N GLY A 357 -24.31 12.95 -17.86
CA GLY A 357 -24.95 13.50 -19.05
C GLY A 357 -23.99 14.29 -19.94
N MET A 358 -22.69 13.99 -19.91
CA MET A 358 -21.76 14.57 -20.88
C MET A 358 -22.04 13.99 -22.28
N PRO A 359 -22.10 14.80 -23.35
CA PRO A 359 -22.32 14.31 -24.70
C PRO A 359 -21.21 13.37 -25.18
N ASP A 360 -21.55 12.34 -25.96
CA ASP A 360 -20.62 11.31 -26.44
C ASP A 360 -19.41 11.90 -27.19
N GLU A 361 -19.61 12.96 -27.96
CA GLU A 361 -18.52 13.67 -28.65
C GLU A 361 -17.50 14.27 -27.67
N MET A 362 -17.97 14.87 -26.57
CA MET A 362 -17.11 15.42 -25.53
C MET A 362 -16.41 14.32 -24.73
N ILE A 363 -17.09 13.19 -24.50
CA ILE A 363 -16.49 12.01 -23.88
C ILE A 363 -15.36 11.49 -24.76
N ALA A 364 -15.61 11.27 -26.05
CA ALA A 364 -14.61 10.81 -27.01
C ALA A 364 -13.40 11.76 -27.06
N GLU A 365 -13.65 13.06 -27.09
CA GLU A 365 -12.61 14.09 -27.04
C GLU A 365 -11.78 14.03 -25.74
N GLN A 366 -12.44 13.88 -24.58
CA GLN A 366 -11.75 13.74 -23.30
C GLN A 366 -10.86 12.49 -23.26
N LEU A 367 -11.37 11.34 -23.71
CA LEU A 367 -10.58 10.10 -23.73
C LEU A 367 -9.39 10.23 -24.69
N ARG A 368 -9.56 10.92 -25.83
CA ARG A 368 -8.49 11.21 -26.79
C ARG A 368 -7.39 12.07 -26.17
N ARG A 369 -7.73 13.12 -25.41
CA ARG A 369 -6.75 13.99 -24.72
C ARG A 369 -5.84 13.22 -23.77
N LEU A 370 -6.37 12.22 -23.06
CA LEU A 370 -5.59 11.39 -22.14
C LEU A 370 -4.76 10.32 -22.85
N ARG A 371 -5.19 9.84 -24.03
CA ARG A 371 -4.42 8.89 -24.85
C ARG A 371 -3.35 9.56 -25.72
N PHE A 372 -3.41 10.88 -25.88
CA PHE A 372 -2.59 11.63 -26.84
C PHE A 372 -1.09 11.29 -26.76
N HIS A 373 -0.57 11.11 -25.54
CA HIS A 373 0.84 10.81 -25.32
C HIS A 373 1.31 9.44 -25.83
N ARG A 374 0.39 8.54 -26.20
CA ARG A 374 0.69 7.20 -26.76
C ARG A 374 0.55 7.13 -28.28
N THR A 375 -0.25 8.04 -28.86
CA THR A 375 -0.64 8.00 -30.27
C THR A 375 0.10 9.00 -31.14
N SER A 376 0.51 10.14 -30.56
CA SER A 376 1.35 11.09 -31.27
C SER A 376 2.79 10.59 -31.30
N GLU A 377 3.43 10.72 -32.45
CA GLU A 377 4.90 10.72 -32.56
C GLU A 377 5.42 11.97 -31.81
N ILE A 378 5.22 12.03 -30.50
CA ILE A 378 5.95 12.97 -29.67
C ILE A 378 7.38 12.53 -29.84
N LEU A 379 8.12 13.30 -30.63
CA LEU A 379 9.57 13.30 -30.70
C LEU A 379 10.08 13.00 -29.30
N ILE A 380 10.47 11.74 -29.12
CA ILE A 380 11.17 11.25 -27.94
C ILE A 380 12.52 11.94 -28.03
N GLY A 381 12.58 13.20 -27.61
CA GLY A 381 13.80 13.97 -27.43
C GLY A 381 14.56 13.48 -26.20
N VAL A 382 14.63 12.16 -26.03
CA VAL A 382 15.56 11.50 -25.15
C VAL A 382 16.49 10.77 -26.11
N SER A 383 17.62 11.40 -26.43
CA SER A 383 18.77 10.62 -26.84
C SER A 383 18.93 9.52 -25.79
N PRO A 384 19.06 8.24 -26.17
CA PRO A 384 19.44 7.21 -25.23
C PRO A 384 20.62 7.76 -24.42
N PRO A 385 20.66 7.60 -23.08
CA PRO A 385 21.93 7.76 -22.42
C PRO A 385 22.89 6.85 -23.17
N GLU A 386 23.94 7.43 -23.77
CA GLU A 386 25.07 6.63 -24.21
C GLU A 386 25.40 5.73 -23.03
N GLU A 387 25.43 4.43 -23.26
CA GLU A 387 25.93 3.49 -22.27
C GLU A 387 27.39 3.85 -22.02
N GLN A 388 27.63 4.78 -21.10
CA GLN A 388 28.85 4.76 -20.31
C GLN A 388 28.71 3.56 -19.39
N ILE A 389 29.05 2.41 -19.97
CA ILE A 389 29.58 1.29 -19.23
C ILE A 389 30.77 1.88 -18.45
N CYS A 390 30.56 2.13 -17.17
CA CYS A 390 31.67 2.27 -16.23
C CYS A 390 32.26 0.86 -16.09
N GLU A 391 33.07 0.47 -17.07
CA GLU A 391 34.20 -0.42 -16.80
C GLU A 391 35.09 0.32 -15.79
N ASP A 392 35.63 -0.43 -14.84
CA ASP A 392 36.45 0.03 -13.71
C ASP A 392 35.69 0.55 -12.47
N VAL A 393 35.09 -0.38 -11.74
CA VAL A 393 35.37 -0.50 -10.29
C VAL A 393 35.59 -1.98 -9.94
N GLU A 394 36.60 -2.58 -10.56
CA GLU A 394 37.36 -3.66 -9.92
C GLU A 394 38.54 -3.03 -9.18
N GLN A 395 38.82 -3.55 -7.97
CA GLN A 395 39.95 -3.26 -7.08
C GLN A 395 39.92 -1.96 -6.28
N VAL A 396 39.39 -2.02 -5.04
CA VAL A 396 40.21 -2.07 -3.82
C VAL A 396 39.44 -2.88 -2.76
N LEU A 397 39.72 -4.17 -2.69
CA LEU A 397 39.52 -4.97 -1.49
C LEU A 397 40.70 -4.66 -0.56
N VAL A 398 40.43 -4.17 0.65
CA VAL A 398 41.36 -4.37 1.76
C VAL A 398 40.96 -5.69 2.40
N GLU A 399 41.90 -6.63 2.35
CA GLU A 399 41.82 -7.97 2.87
C GLU A 399 41.44 -7.99 4.36
N MET A 400 40.41 -8.74 4.70
CA MET A 400 40.38 -9.52 5.95
C MET A 400 39.83 -10.89 5.59
N GLU A 401 40.70 -11.88 5.75
CA GLU A 401 40.50 -13.29 5.47
C GLU A 401 39.29 -13.88 6.20
N GLY A 402 38.57 -14.76 5.51
CA GLY A 402 37.47 -15.54 6.07
C GLY A 402 36.81 -16.41 5.01
N VAL A 403 37.39 -17.59 4.80
CA VAL A 403 36.89 -18.79 4.10
C VAL A 403 35.42 -18.71 3.63
N VAL A 404 35.22 -18.80 2.31
CA VAL A 404 33.90 -19.00 1.66
C VAL A 404 33.62 -20.50 1.54
N PRO A 405 32.53 -21.05 2.11
CA PRO A 405 31.95 -22.30 1.63
C PRO A 405 30.91 -21.98 0.56
N GLY A 406 31.04 -22.58 -0.62
CA GLY A 406 30.13 -22.42 -1.74
C GLY A 406 28.71 -22.89 -1.42
N THR A 407 27.71 -22.11 -1.85
CA THR A 407 26.31 -22.51 -1.82
C THR A 407 26.00 -23.36 -3.05
N ALA A 408 25.88 -24.67 -2.86
CA ALA A 408 25.26 -25.58 -3.83
C ALA A 408 23.76 -25.24 -3.96
N GLU A 409 23.22 -25.28 -5.17
CA GLU A 409 21.77 -25.32 -5.41
C GLU A 409 21.20 -26.59 -4.75
N GLU A 410 20.39 -26.44 -3.69
CA GLU A 410 19.70 -27.56 -3.08
C GLU A 410 18.54 -28.03 -3.98
N LEU A 411 18.68 -29.23 -4.53
CA LEU A 411 17.61 -29.97 -5.18
C LEU A 411 16.47 -30.24 -4.17
N PRO A 412 15.19 -30.15 -4.57
CA PRO A 412 14.06 -30.41 -3.68
C PRO A 412 14.09 -31.86 -3.16
N LEU A 413 13.95 -32.02 -1.83
CA LEU A 413 13.93 -33.31 -1.16
C LEU A 413 12.83 -34.23 -1.70
N SER A 414 13.16 -35.50 -1.93
CA SER A 414 12.24 -36.51 -2.45
C SER A 414 11.16 -36.90 -1.42
N HIS A 415 10.04 -37.44 -1.92
CA HIS A 415 8.97 -37.95 -1.07
C HIS A 415 9.51 -39.08 -0.17
N GLY A 416 9.25 -39.00 1.12
CA GLY A 416 9.77 -39.93 2.13
C GLY A 416 11.03 -39.45 2.86
N ALA A 417 11.74 -38.44 2.35
CA ALA A 417 12.94 -37.89 3.00
C ALA A 417 12.62 -37.22 4.34
N LEU A 418 13.57 -37.27 5.27
CA LEU A 418 13.46 -36.62 6.58
C LEU A 418 14.11 -35.23 6.54
N PHE A 419 13.48 -34.25 7.21
CA PHE A 419 14.08 -32.93 7.40
C PHE A 419 13.74 -32.34 8.76
N VAL A 420 14.63 -31.50 9.28
CA VAL A 420 14.44 -30.77 10.53
C VAL A 420 14.23 -29.30 10.25
N SER A 421 13.14 -28.74 10.78
CA SER A 421 12.90 -27.29 10.76
C SER A 421 13.85 -26.56 11.72
N LEU A 422 14.39 -25.42 11.30
CA LEU A 422 15.26 -24.58 12.12
C LEU A 422 14.51 -23.35 12.64
N SER A 423 14.81 -22.94 13.87
CA SER A 423 14.39 -21.63 14.41
C SER A 423 15.13 -20.49 13.70
N ARG A 424 14.68 -19.23 13.90
CA ARG A 424 15.36 -18.03 13.36
C ARG A 424 16.81 -17.87 13.84
N ALA A 425 17.17 -18.51 14.95
CA ALA A 425 18.53 -18.54 15.48
C ALA A 425 19.32 -19.79 15.03
N GLY A 426 18.82 -20.53 14.03
CA GLY A 426 19.47 -21.74 13.48
C GLY A 426 19.32 -23.00 14.34
N ARG A 427 18.61 -22.93 15.48
CA ARG A 427 18.45 -24.10 16.38
C ARG A 427 17.45 -25.11 15.81
N PRO A 428 17.75 -26.42 15.80
CA PRO A 428 16.83 -27.45 15.33
C PRO A 428 15.57 -27.54 16.20
N GLN A 429 14.39 -27.59 15.56
CA GLN A 429 13.10 -27.55 16.24
C GLN A 429 12.32 -28.84 16.05
N THR A 430 11.81 -29.11 14.86
CA THR A 430 10.86 -30.21 14.63
C THR A 430 11.21 -31.03 13.40
N VAL A 431 11.27 -32.35 13.57
CA VAL A 431 11.51 -33.32 12.48
C VAL A 431 10.21 -33.60 11.73
N HIS A 432 10.30 -33.65 10.41
CA HIS A 432 9.21 -33.92 9.47
C HIS A 432 9.65 -34.96 8.43
N LYS A 433 8.68 -35.70 7.89
CA LYS A 433 8.84 -36.60 6.75
C LYS A 433 8.13 -36.01 5.52
N VAL A 434 8.86 -35.81 4.42
CA VAL A 434 8.34 -35.18 3.21
C VAL A 434 7.19 -36.02 2.65
N GLY A 435 6.00 -35.41 2.61
CA GLY A 435 4.79 -36.03 2.07
C GLY A 435 3.90 -36.75 3.08
N SER A 436 4.34 -36.95 4.33
CA SER A 436 3.52 -37.54 5.40
C SER A 436 2.71 -36.50 6.19
N CYS A 437 3.01 -35.22 6.04
CA CYS A 437 2.15 -34.12 6.51
C CYS A 437 2.08 -33.01 5.45
N TRP A 438 1.23 -32.01 5.66
CA TRP A 438 1.05 -30.91 4.72
C TRP A 438 2.24 -29.93 4.63
N ARG A 439 3.17 -29.98 5.59
CA ARG A 439 4.30 -29.03 5.70
C ARG A 439 5.47 -29.43 4.80
N ARG A 440 5.99 -28.48 4.02
CA ARG A 440 7.02 -28.71 2.98
C ARG A 440 8.30 -27.91 3.23
N PRO A 441 9.50 -28.53 3.07
CA PRO A 441 10.77 -27.82 3.14
C PRO A 441 10.87 -26.81 1.97
N GLY A 442 11.41 -25.62 2.22
CA GLY A 442 11.52 -24.55 1.22
C GLY A 442 10.23 -23.76 0.95
N VAL A 443 9.07 -24.24 1.40
CA VAL A 443 7.76 -23.56 1.28
C VAL A 443 7.24 -23.12 2.64
N ASP A 444 7.00 -24.06 3.55
CA ASP A 444 6.49 -23.78 4.90
C ASP A 444 7.64 -23.53 5.89
N TYR A 445 8.79 -24.16 5.66
CA TYR A 445 10.01 -23.96 6.43
C TYR A 445 11.13 -23.46 5.53
N LYS A 446 11.43 -22.16 5.61
CA LYS A 446 12.51 -21.51 4.85
C LYS A 446 13.92 -21.98 5.26
N HIS A 447 14.07 -22.40 6.52
CA HIS A 447 15.32 -22.92 7.04
C HIS A 447 15.08 -24.34 7.53
N TYR A 448 15.71 -25.30 6.88
CA TYR A 448 15.65 -26.71 7.22
C TYR A 448 16.99 -27.37 6.95
N VAL A 449 17.18 -28.56 7.51
CA VAL A 449 18.33 -29.43 7.22
C VAL A 449 17.76 -30.80 6.86
N ALA A 450 18.21 -31.38 5.74
CA ALA A 450 17.89 -32.75 5.36
C ALA A 450 18.61 -33.72 6.31
N LEU A 451 17.95 -34.80 6.70
CA LEU A 451 18.59 -35.89 7.45
C LEU A 451 18.84 -37.04 6.49
N ASP A 452 20.08 -37.51 6.44
CA ASP A 452 20.43 -38.72 5.70
C ASP A 452 19.93 -39.97 6.47
N GLU A 453 19.51 -41.00 5.73
CA GLU A 453 18.91 -42.22 6.29
C GLU A 453 19.82 -42.99 7.27
N GLY A 454 21.11 -42.65 7.35
CA GLY A 454 22.10 -43.26 8.26
C GLY A 454 22.44 -42.46 9.53
N GLU A 455 22.02 -41.20 9.69
CA GLU A 455 22.45 -40.34 10.82
C GLU A 455 21.56 -40.44 12.07
N LEU A 456 20.50 -41.25 12.03
CA LEU A 456 19.62 -41.47 13.17
C LEU A 456 20.20 -42.51 14.17
N GLN A 457 21.39 -42.24 14.70
CA GLN A 457 21.88 -42.92 15.88
C GLN A 457 21.88 -41.96 17.07
N SER A 458 20.92 -42.18 17.97
CA SER A 458 20.64 -41.52 19.27
C SER A 458 19.80 -40.21 19.25
N PRO A 459 18.61 -40.16 19.91
CA PRO A 459 17.56 -39.21 19.51
C PRO A 459 17.42 -37.94 20.36
N SER A 460 18.32 -37.64 21.29
CA SER A 460 18.03 -36.65 22.35
C SER A 460 18.85 -35.34 22.30
N SER A 461 19.80 -35.17 21.37
CA SER A 461 20.64 -33.96 21.32
C SER A 461 20.50 -33.12 20.04
N GLN A 462 19.81 -33.61 19.00
CA GLN A 462 19.83 -32.98 17.67
C GLN A 462 18.57 -32.19 17.30
N PHE A 463 17.44 -32.36 18.00
CA PHE A 463 16.19 -31.62 17.71
C PHE A 463 15.26 -31.55 18.91
N SER A 464 14.33 -30.59 18.90
CA SER A 464 13.49 -30.31 20.08
C SER A 464 12.25 -31.22 20.18
N LYS A 465 11.71 -31.71 19.06
CA LYS A 465 10.53 -32.61 19.01
C LYS A 465 10.32 -33.21 17.61
N VAL A 466 9.40 -34.16 17.47
CA VAL A 466 8.94 -34.72 16.19
C VAL A 466 7.53 -34.25 15.83
N CYS A 467 7.20 -34.19 14.55
CA CYS A 467 5.86 -33.82 14.08
C CYS A 467 4.86 -34.95 14.35
N SER A 468 3.81 -34.69 15.13
CA SER A 468 2.78 -35.68 15.48
C SER A 468 1.97 -36.20 14.29
N GLU A 469 1.88 -35.44 13.20
CA GLU A 469 1.24 -35.89 11.96
C GLU A 469 2.16 -36.80 11.13
N CYS A 470 3.47 -36.56 11.17
CA CYS A 470 4.45 -37.40 10.48
C CYS A 470 4.78 -38.68 11.25
N PHE A 471 4.71 -38.62 12.58
CA PHE A 471 5.09 -39.68 13.51
C PHE A 471 4.03 -39.84 14.61
N PRO A 472 2.88 -40.49 14.32
CA PRO A 472 1.77 -40.63 15.27
C PRO A 472 2.15 -41.41 16.54
N LYS A 473 3.17 -42.28 16.45
CA LYS A 473 3.72 -43.06 17.58
C LYS A 473 4.97 -42.43 18.22
N GLY A 474 5.33 -41.22 17.81
CA GLY A 474 6.50 -40.51 18.35
C GLY A 474 7.84 -41.05 17.84
N LEU A 475 8.91 -40.87 18.62
CA LEU A 475 10.29 -41.22 18.25
C LEU A 475 10.55 -42.71 18.04
N GLU A 476 9.64 -43.59 18.49
CA GLU A 476 9.76 -45.04 18.37
C GLU A 476 9.63 -45.52 16.90
N GLU A 477 8.91 -44.79 16.05
CA GLU A 477 8.75 -45.11 14.62
C GLU A 477 10.04 -44.97 13.80
N LEU A 478 10.99 -44.17 14.29
CA LEU A 478 12.26 -43.91 13.61
C LEU A 478 13.30 -45.03 13.84
N ASN A 479 13.08 -45.93 14.79
CA ASN A 479 13.96 -47.07 15.09
C ASN A 479 13.56 -48.36 14.37
N ILE A 480 12.40 -48.39 13.68
CA ILE A 480 11.80 -49.63 13.16
C ILE A 480 12.25 -49.92 11.72
N SER A 481 12.82 -48.95 10.99
CA SER A 481 13.19 -49.13 9.58
C SER A 481 14.57 -49.76 9.33
N SER A 482 15.25 -50.30 10.34
CA SER A 482 16.59 -50.90 10.20
C SER A 482 16.64 -52.42 10.42
N SER A 483 15.51 -53.14 10.34
CA SER A 483 15.51 -54.59 10.62
C SER A 483 14.58 -55.45 9.77
N GLU A 484 14.30 -55.08 8.52
CA GLU A 484 13.59 -55.98 7.60
C GLU A 484 14.23 -55.94 6.21
N ASP A 485 15.14 -56.90 6.01
CA ASP A 485 15.62 -57.57 4.77
C ASP A 485 16.95 -58.25 5.19
N ASP A 486 17.24 -59.54 5.08
CA ASP A 486 16.69 -60.61 4.26
C ASP A 486 17.27 -61.93 4.81
N SER A 487 16.48 -63.01 4.88
CA SER A 487 17.00 -64.40 4.94
C SER A 487 15.85 -65.37 4.64
N SER A 488 15.54 -65.44 3.36
CA SER A 488 15.00 -66.64 2.76
C SER A 488 15.96 -67.81 3.00
N ASN A 489 15.47 -68.88 3.65
CA ASN A 489 16.01 -70.20 3.39
C ASN A 489 14.87 -71.21 3.27
N SER A 490 14.80 -71.77 2.08
CA SER A 490 13.99 -72.91 1.67
C SER A 490 14.31 -74.15 2.50
N SER A 491 13.29 -74.92 2.83
CA SER A 491 13.32 -76.39 2.80
C SER A 491 11.89 -76.92 2.65
N SER A 492 11.61 -77.37 1.43
CA SER A 492 10.95 -78.64 1.10
C SER A 492 10.49 -79.51 2.27
N ASP A 493 9.24 -79.98 2.21
CA ASP A 493 9.04 -81.30 1.59
C ASP A 493 7.65 -81.46 0.96
N SER A 494 7.69 -81.88 -0.30
CA SER A 494 6.59 -82.53 -0.99
C SER A 494 6.35 -83.91 -0.38
N SER A 495 5.18 -84.45 -0.67
CA SER A 495 5.19 -85.69 -1.44
C SER A 495 4.44 -85.43 -2.74
#